data_AF-A0A1C5HJY0-F1
#
_entry.id   AF-A0A1C5HJY0-F1
#
_cell.length_a   1.000
_cell.length_b   1.000
_cell.length_c   1.000
_cell.angle_alpha   90.00
_cell.angle_beta   90.00
_cell.angle_gamma   90.00
#
_symmetry.space_group_name_H-M   'P 1'
#
loop_
_entity.id
_entity.type
_entity.pdbx_description
1 polymer ?
#
loop_
_entity_poly.entity_id
_entity_poly.type
_entity_poly.pdbx_seq_one_letter_code
_entity_poly.pdbx_strand_id
1 'polypeptide(L)'
;MSAAQIIARLAAAVQKLDEAKAKTAAAAQDAAEARALVAGALEGVAAGQLIGVIDSYRQALEQAAQGSEPARQHVQETIAKVQALGN
;
A
#
# COMPACT_ATOMS: atom_id res chain seq x y z
N MET A 1 -13.87 -16.01 -22.83
CA MET A 1 -13.62 -14.58 -22.51
C MET A 1 -12.86 -13.97 -23.65
N SER A 2 -13.23 -12.78 -24.12
CA SER A 2 -12.47 -12.06 -25.15
C SER A 2 -11.21 -11.41 -24.56
N ALA A 3 -10.22 -11.10 -25.41
CA ALA A 3 -9.02 -10.35 -25.00
C ALA A 3 -9.38 -9.03 -24.30
N ALA A 4 -10.40 -8.32 -24.81
CA ALA A 4 -10.92 -7.10 -24.21
C ALA A 4 -11.47 -7.32 -22.78
N GLN A 5 -12.19 -8.41 -22.53
CA GLN A 5 -12.69 -8.75 -21.19
C GLN A 5 -11.55 -9.09 -20.21
N ILE A 6 -10.49 -9.74 -20.68
CA ILE A 6 -9.31 -10.05 -19.88
C ILE A 6 -8.59 -8.75 -19.50
N ILE A 7 -8.34 -7.87 -20.48
CA ILE A 7 -7.70 -6.57 -20.27
C ILE A 7 -8.49 -5.72 -19.28
N ALA A 8 -9.82 -5.66 -19.40
CA ALA A 8 -10.66 -4.90 -18.47
C ALA A 8 -10.51 -5.38 -17.02
N ARG A 9 -10.45 -6.71 -16.79
CA ARG A 9 -10.24 -7.27 -15.45
C ARG A 9 -8.84 -7.00 -14.91
N LEU A 10 -7.82 -7.09 -15.76
CA LEU A 10 -6.45 -6.78 -15.36
C LEU A 10 -6.27 -5.29 -15.04
N ALA A 11 -6.89 -4.39 -15.81
CA ALA A 11 -6.90 -2.97 -15.52
C ALA A 11 -7.59 -2.66 -14.18
N ALA A 12 -8.72 -3.32 -13.89
CA ALA A 12 -9.37 -3.22 -12.59
C ALA A 12 -8.47 -3.74 -11.44
N ALA A 13 -7.67 -4.79 -11.68
CA ALA A 13 -6.69 -5.27 -10.70
C ALA A 13 -5.58 -4.25 -10.43
N VAL A 14 -5.05 -3.58 -11.47
CA VAL A 14 -4.11 -2.46 -11.32
C VAL A 14 -4.71 -1.36 -10.45
N GLN A 15 -5.95 -0.94 -10.74
CA GLN A 15 -6.64 0.09 -9.95
C GLN A 15 -6.76 -0.33 -8.47
N LYS A 16 -7.07 -1.60 -8.18
CA LYS A 16 -7.15 -2.08 -6.80
C LYS A 16 -5.81 -2.10 -6.09
N LEU A 17 -4.71 -2.36 -6.80
CA LEU A 17 -3.36 -2.25 -6.24
C LEU A 17 -2.99 -0.79 -5.93
N ASP A 18 -3.35 0.14 -6.81
CA ASP A 18 -3.15 1.58 -6.59
C ASP A 18 -3.99 2.08 -5.39
N GLU A 19 -5.25 1.65 -5.28
CA GLU A 19 -6.11 1.94 -4.11
C GLU A 19 -5.51 1.38 -2.81
N ALA A 20 -4.98 0.15 -2.83
CA ALA A 20 -4.36 -0.46 -1.67
C ALA A 20 -3.12 0.34 -1.22
N LYS A 21 -2.24 0.71 -2.17
CA LYS A 21 -1.07 1.56 -1.90
C LYS A 21 -1.46 2.87 -1.24
N ALA A 22 -2.46 3.56 -1.79
CA ALA A 22 -2.95 4.83 -1.24
C ALA A 22 -3.51 4.68 0.18
N LYS A 23 -4.31 3.65 0.43
CA LYS A 23 -4.85 3.35 1.77
C LYS A 23 -3.77 3.03 2.79
N THR A 24 -2.75 2.28 2.39
CA THR A 24 -1.62 1.96 3.27
C THR A 24 -0.78 3.19 3.58
N ALA A 25 -0.57 4.08 2.61
CA ALA A 25 0.11 5.36 2.84
C ALA A 25 -0.67 6.25 3.81
N ALA A 26 -2.00 6.33 3.66
CA ALA A 26 -2.87 7.05 4.60
C ALA A 26 -2.79 6.44 6.01
N ALA A 27 -2.84 5.12 6.14
CA ALA A 27 -2.68 4.44 7.43
C ALA A 27 -1.31 4.73 8.09
N ALA A 28 -0.24 4.87 7.30
CA ALA A 28 1.07 5.23 7.83
C ALA A 28 1.09 6.66 8.38
N GLN A 29 0.37 7.59 7.73
CA GLN A 29 0.15 8.94 8.23
C GLN A 29 -0.66 8.91 9.55
N ASP A 30 -1.77 8.16 9.58
CA ASP A 30 -2.59 8.02 10.80
C ASP A 30 -1.75 7.49 11.98
N ALA A 31 -0.82 6.54 11.72
CA ALA A 31 0.10 6.04 12.73
C ALA A 31 1.11 7.11 13.21
N ALA A 32 1.57 8.00 12.32
CA ALA A 32 2.43 9.13 12.69
C ALA A 32 1.66 10.16 13.55
N GLU A 33 0.39 10.40 13.26
CA GLU A 33 -0.47 11.27 14.08
C GLU A 33 -0.73 10.65 15.46
N ALA A 34 -1.03 9.35 15.52
CA ALA A 34 -1.16 8.62 16.78
C ALA A 34 0.10 8.69 17.64
N ARG A 35 1.29 8.57 17.00
CA ARG A 35 2.59 8.76 17.67
C ARG A 35 2.70 10.14 18.31
N ALA A 36 2.34 11.19 17.57
CA ALA A 36 2.40 12.57 18.07
C ALA A 36 1.47 12.79 19.27
N LEU A 37 0.25 12.24 19.21
CA LEU A 37 -0.71 12.28 20.32
C LEU A 37 -0.16 11.58 21.56
N VAL A 38 0.42 10.40 21.42
CA VAL A 38 1.03 9.66 22.54
C VAL A 38 2.21 10.42 23.14
N ALA A 39 3.08 10.99 22.31
CA ALA A 39 4.19 11.80 22.77
C ALA A 39 3.75 13.08 23.50
N GLY A 40 2.61 13.67 23.10
CA GLY A 40 2.03 14.82 23.80
C GLY A 40 1.26 14.45 25.08
N ALA A 41 0.73 13.23 25.16
CA ALA A 41 -0.07 12.78 26.30
C ALA A 41 0.75 12.15 27.43
N LEU A 42 1.90 11.54 27.11
CA LEU A 42 2.73 10.81 28.06
C LEU A 42 4.13 11.42 28.16
N GLU A 43 4.58 11.69 29.38
CA GLU A 43 5.98 12.06 29.68
C GLU A 43 6.76 10.83 30.20
N GLY A 44 8.07 10.78 29.92
CA GLY A 44 8.99 9.80 30.50
C GLY A 44 8.95 8.39 29.89
N VAL A 45 9.35 7.38 30.67
CA VAL A 45 9.68 6.02 30.18
C VAL A 45 8.48 5.28 29.57
N ALA A 46 7.27 5.51 30.09
CA ALA A 46 6.05 4.90 29.57
C ALA A 46 5.71 5.36 28.13
N ALA A 47 6.05 6.60 27.78
CA ALA A 47 5.90 7.13 26.43
C ALA A 47 6.83 6.39 25.45
N GLY A 48 8.08 6.11 25.87
CA GLY A 48 9.10 5.50 25.01
C GLY A 48 8.71 4.11 24.49
N GLN A 49 8.15 3.25 25.34
CA GLN A 49 7.73 1.92 24.93
C GLN A 49 6.57 1.97 23.91
N LEU A 50 5.54 2.77 24.19
CA LEU A 50 4.38 2.87 23.30
C LEU A 50 4.73 3.55 21.97
N ILE A 51 5.57 4.59 22.00
CA ILE A 51 6.10 5.24 20.79
C ILE A 51 6.85 4.22 19.93
N GLY A 52 7.71 3.37 20.52
CA GLY A 52 8.44 2.35 19.76
C GLY A 52 7.53 1.31 19.08
N VAL A 53 6.43 0.92 19.72
CA VAL A 53 5.43 0.04 19.11
C VAL A 53 4.75 0.72 17.92
N ILE A 54 4.36 1.99 18.07
CA ILE A 54 3.73 2.76 16.98
C ILE A 54 4.70 2.98 15.82
N ASP A 55 5.98 3.27 16.12
CA ASP A 55 7.02 3.44 15.10
C ASP A 55 7.23 2.15 14.29
N SER A 56 7.22 0.99 14.95
CA SER A 56 7.32 -0.32 14.28
C SER A 56 6.11 -0.60 13.38
N TYR A 57 4.90 -0.28 13.85
CA TYR A 57 3.68 -0.41 13.05
C TYR A 57 3.69 0.51 11.82
N ARG A 58 4.07 1.79 11.99
CA ARG A 58 4.23 2.75 10.89
C ARG A 58 5.23 2.24 9.86
N GLN A 59 6.38 1.73 10.30
CA GLN A 59 7.39 1.18 9.40
C GLN A 59 6.86 0.00 8.59
N ALA A 60 6.08 -0.91 9.20
CA ALA A 60 5.46 -2.02 8.50
C ALA A 60 4.47 -1.55 7.41
N LEU A 61 3.70 -0.49 7.68
CA LEU A 61 2.81 0.13 6.69
C LEU A 61 3.60 0.76 5.53
N GLU A 62 4.69 1.47 5.82
CA GLU A 62 5.55 2.07 4.79
C GLU A 62 6.17 1.01 3.88
N GLN A 63 6.61 -0.12 4.44
CA GLN A 63 7.09 -1.27 3.67
C GLN A 63 5.98 -1.89 2.83
N ALA A 64 4.78 -2.07 3.39
CA ALA A 64 3.63 -2.61 2.66
C ALA A 64 3.21 -1.70 1.50
N ALA A 65 3.31 -0.38 1.64
CA ALA A 65 3.01 0.57 0.57
C ALA A 65 3.94 0.37 -0.65
N GLN A 66 5.21 0.03 -0.41
CA GLN A 66 6.20 -0.26 -1.45
C GLN A 66 6.01 -1.66 -2.08
N GLY A 67 5.42 -2.60 -1.34
CA GLY A 67 5.22 -3.99 -1.80
C GLY A 67 4.21 -4.14 -2.96
N SER A 68 3.41 -3.12 -3.26
CA SER A 68 2.43 -3.15 -4.35
C SER A 68 3.04 -2.90 -5.74
N GLU A 69 4.21 -2.25 -5.83
CA GLU A 69 4.86 -1.88 -7.09
C GLU A 69 5.15 -3.10 -8.00
N PRO A 70 5.79 -4.18 -7.50
CA PRO A 70 6.11 -5.34 -8.32
C PRO A 70 4.86 -6.06 -8.84
N ALA A 71 3.83 -6.18 -8.00
CA ALA A 71 2.56 -6.79 -8.39
C ALA A 71 1.88 -5.95 -9.48
N ARG A 72 1.85 -4.63 -9.32
CA ARG A 72 1.28 -3.71 -10.31
C ARG A 72 2.01 -3.80 -11.64
N GLN A 73 3.34 -3.83 -11.62
CA GLN A 73 4.17 -3.97 -12.83
C GLN A 73 3.86 -5.27 -13.57
N HIS A 74 3.82 -6.41 -12.87
CA HIS A 74 3.52 -7.70 -13.50
C HIS A 74 2.13 -7.75 -14.14
N VAL A 75 1.12 -7.11 -13.53
CA VAL A 75 -0.21 -7.03 -14.14
C VAL A 75 -0.17 -6.17 -15.41
N GLN A 76 0.55 -5.04 -15.41
CA GLN A 76 0.71 -4.19 -16.60
C GLN A 76 1.44 -4.90 -17.75
N GLU A 77 2.52 -5.62 -17.44
CA GLU A 77 3.23 -6.46 -18.42
C GLU A 77 2.31 -7.54 -19.01
N THR A 78 1.42 -8.11 -18.18
CA THR A 78 0.44 -9.10 -18.63
C THR A 78 -0.60 -8.48 -19.55
N ILE A 79 -1.08 -7.26 -19.26
CA ILE A 79 -1.97 -6.52 -20.16
C ILE A 79 -1.30 -6.33 -21.53
N ALA A 80 -0.05 -5.87 -21.56
CA ALA A 80 0.69 -5.65 -22.81
C ALA A 80 0.83 -6.95 -23.62
N LYS A 81 1.11 -8.09 -22.96
CA LYS A 81 1.15 -9.41 -23.62
C LYS A 81 -0.20 -9.81 -24.20
N VAL A 82 -1.29 -9.63 -23.47
CA VAL A 82 -2.65 -9.96 -23.96
C VAL A 82 -3.04 -9.07 -25.15
N GLN A 83 -2.66 -7.78 -25.12
CA GLN A 83 -2.87 -6.87 -26.24
C GLN A 83 -2.09 -7.31 -27.49
N ALA A 84 -0.82 -7.71 -27.33
CA ALA A 84 0.01 -8.17 -28.44
C ALA A 84 -0.50 -9.47 -29.08
N LEU A 85 -1.13 -10.35 -28.31
CA LEU A 85 -1.71 -11.61 -28.80
C LEU A 85 -3.10 -11.45 -29.43
N GLY A 86 -3.77 -10.32 -29.17
CA GLY A 86 -5.10 -10.02 -29.72
C GLY A 86 -5.08 -9.17 -30.99
N ASN A 87 -3.90 -8.75 -31.44
CA ASN A 87 -3.64 -8.07 -32.72
C ASN A 87 -3.19 -9.08 -33.78
#